data_AF-A0A0F9MWX6-F1
#
_entry.id   AF-A0A0F9MWX6-F1
#
_cell.length_a   1.000
_cell.length_b   1.000
_cell.length_c   1.000
_cell.angle_alpha   90.00
_cell.angle_beta   90.00
_cell.angle_gamma   90.00
#
_symmetry.space_group_name_H-M   'P 1'
#
loop_
_entity.id
_entity.type
_entity.pdbx_description
1 polymer ?
#
loop_
_entity_poly.entity_id
_entity_poly.type
_entity_poly.pdbx_seq_one_letter_code
_entity_poly.pdbx_strand_id
1 'polypeptide(L)'
;LKQYEHAMPNLFELPRDEIRVEEKESAEKVLKTSQEFGDKYKCQVCGFVYDPVKGDPDSGIAPGTPYQETPSDWHCPVCGAEKSQFSKI
;
A
#
# COMPACT_ATOMS: atom_id res chain seq x y z
N LEU A 1 48.62 -6.56 -24.71
CA LEU A 1 48.86 -5.80 -23.46
C LEU A 1 48.42 -4.36 -23.70
N LYS A 2 47.18 -4.03 -23.38
CA LYS A 2 46.73 -2.63 -23.23
C LYS A 2 46.15 -2.52 -21.82
N GLN A 3 46.80 -1.68 -21.04
CA GLN A 3 46.47 -1.34 -19.66
C GLN A 3 45.15 -0.57 -19.70
N TYR A 4 44.07 -1.17 -19.21
CA TYR A 4 42.78 -0.50 -19.06
C TYR A 4 42.83 0.28 -17.74
N GLU A 5 43.40 1.49 -17.78
CA GLU A 5 43.29 2.43 -16.67
C GLU A 5 41.92 3.11 -16.72
N HIS A 6 40.89 2.37 -16.32
CA HIS A 6 39.61 2.96 -15.96
C HIS A 6 39.50 2.87 -14.45
N ALA A 7 39.89 3.95 -13.77
CA ALA A 7 39.70 4.14 -12.34
C ALA A 7 38.20 4.08 -12.04
N MET A 8 37.73 2.90 -11.63
CA MET A 8 36.41 2.77 -11.01
C MET A 8 36.52 3.44 -9.65
N PRO A 9 35.84 4.57 -9.39
CA PRO A 9 35.93 5.23 -8.11
C PRO A 9 35.47 4.26 -7.01
N ASN A 10 36.19 4.28 -5.89
CA ASN A 10 35.96 3.39 -4.77
C ASN A 10 34.51 3.56 -4.28
N LEU A 11 33.72 2.48 -4.31
CA LEU A 11 32.30 2.46 -3.92
C LEU A 11 32.09 2.86 -2.45
N PHE A 12 33.17 3.03 -1.68
CA PHE A 12 33.18 3.46 -0.28
C PHE A 12 32.96 4.97 -0.07
N GLU A 13 33.04 5.80 -1.12
CA GLU A 13 32.93 7.28 -1.01
C GLU A 13 31.57 7.85 -1.45
N LEU A 14 30.51 7.04 -1.52
CA LEU A 14 29.17 7.59 -1.71
C LEU A 14 28.68 8.24 -0.40
N PRO A 15 28.45 9.56 -0.34
CA PRO A 15 28.05 10.26 0.88
C PRO A 15 26.68 9.74 1.33
N ARG A 16 26.70 9.08 2.48
CA ARG A 16 25.55 8.39 3.10
C ARG A 16 24.46 9.34 3.62
N ASP A 17 24.68 10.65 3.56
CA ASP A 17 23.81 11.65 4.17
C ASP A 17 22.54 11.94 3.34
N GLU A 18 22.49 11.58 2.06
CA GLU A 18 21.36 11.91 1.17
C GLU A 18 20.20 10.91 1.22
N ILE A 19 20.35 9.74 1.89
CA ILE A 19 19.30 8.69 1.93
C ILE A 19 18.35 8.86 3.16
N ARG A 20 18.65 9.78 4.08
CA ARG A 20 18.04 9.79 5.43
C ARG A 20 16.73 10.61 5.56
N VAL A 21 16.30 11.35 4.54
CA VAL A 21 15.17 12.29 4.64
C VAL A 21 13.84 11.78 4.08
N GLU A 22 13.83 10.94 3.05
CA GLU A 22 12.56 10.43 2.46
C GLU A 22 11.90 9.27 3.24
N GLU A 23 12.68 8.47 3.97
CA GLU A 23 12.15 7.30 4.70
C GLU A 23 11.32 7.67 5.95
N LYS A 24 11.57 8.84 6.56
CA LYS A 24 11.01 9.17 7.89
C LYS A 24 9.60 9.75 7.82
N GLU A 25 9.30 10.56 6.81
CA GLU A 25 7.94 11.08 6.60
C GLU A 25 6.93 9.98 6.25
N SER A 26 7.41 8.91 5.61
CA SER A 26 6.59 7.81 5.13
C SER A 26 6.07 6.91 6.28
N ALA A 27 6.82 6.76 7.38
CA ALA A 27 6.45 5.85 8.46
C ALA A 27 5.41 6.46 9.43
N GLU A 28 5.55 7.72 9.80
CA GLU A 28 4.62 8.38 10.75
C GLU A 28 3.25 8.66 10.12
N LYS A 29 3.20 8.90 8.80
CA LYS A 29 1.94 9.10 8.08
C LYS A 29 1.12 7.81 7.98
N VAL A 30 1.79 6.66 7.89
CA VAL A 30 1.13 5.33 7.81
C VAL A 30 0.46 4.96 9.14
N LEU A 31 1.06 5.30 10.28
CA LEU A 31 0.53 4.98 11.61
C LEU A 31 -0.76 5.75 11.96
N LYS A 32 -0.84 7.03 11.61
CA LYS A 32 -2.05 7.83 11.86
C LYS A 32 -3.24 7.39 10.99
N THR A 33 -2.98 6.92 9.78
CA THR A 33 -4.04 6.48 8.85
C THR A 33 -4.77 5.22 9.33
N SER A 34 -4.09 4.31 10.02
CA SER A 34 -4.67 3.06 10.51
C SER A 34 -5.57 3.23 11.74
N GLN A 35 -5.47 4.37 12.44
CA GLN A 35 -6.19 4.59 13.70
C GLN A 35 -7.61 5.13 13.48
N GLU A 36 -7.92 5.70 12.31
CA GLU A 36 -9.20 6.38 12.06
C GLU A 36 -10.09 5.70 11.00
N PHE A 37 -9.52 4.90 10.10
CA PHE A 37 -10.27 4.32 8.97
C PHE A 37 -10.66 2.84 9.12
N GLY A 38 -10.35 2.21 10.26
CA GLY A 38 -10.68 0.81 10.50
C GLY A 38 -9.74 -0.18 9.78
N ASP A 39 -10.06 -1.47 9.91
CA ASP A 39 -9.19 -2.54 9.41
C ASP A 39 -9.30 -2.75 7.90
N LYS A 40 -8.21 -3.24 7.29
CA LYS A 40 -8.19 -3.64 5.88
C LYS A 40 -8.77 -5.04 5.73
N TYR A 41 -9.36 -5.30 4.55
CA TYR A 41 -9.98 -6.59 4.27
C TYR A 41 -9.43 -7.18 2.98
N LYS A 42 -9.05 -8.45 3.00
CA LYS A 42 -8.53 -9.17 1.85
C LYS A 42 -9.53 -10.18 1.32
N CYS A 43 -9.84 -10.08 0.03
CA CYS A 43 -10.61 -11.06 -0.70
C CYS A 43 -9.88 -12.40 -0.69
N GLN A 44 -10.53 -13.44 -0.17
CA GLN A 44 -9.99 -14.80 -0.11
C GLN A 44 -9.96 -15.49 -1.49
N VAL A 45 -10.72 -14.97 -2.48
CA VAL A 45 -10.83 -15.54 -3.83
C VAL A 45 -9.69 -15.07 -4.73
N CYS A 46 -9.48 -13.76 -4.84
CA CYS A 46 -8.48 -13.17 -5.75
C CYS A 46 -7.31 -12.47 -5.06
N GLY A 47 -7.39 -12.25 -3.74
CA GLY A 47 -6.35 -11.56 -2.97
C GLY A 47 -6.42 -10.04 -2.98
N PHE A 48 -7.44 -9.43 -3.61
CA PHE A 48 -7.69 -7.98 -3.55
C PHE A 48 -7.77 -7.48 -2.11
N VAL A 49 -7.13 -6.34 -1.80
CA VAL A 49 -7.15 -5.71 -0.47
C VAL A 49 -7.99 -4.44 -0.52
N TYR A 50 -9.12 -4.46 0.17
CA TYR A 50 -9.92 -3.27 0.46
C TYR A 50 -9.19 -2.40 1.48
N ASP A 51 -8.90 -1.17 1.08
CA ASP A 51 -8.27 -0.16 1.91
C ASP A 51 -9.31 0.91 2.25
N PRO A 52 -9.74 1.04 3.52
CA PRO A 52 -10.80 1.96 3.86
C PRO A 52 -10.42 3.43 3.61
N VAL A 53 -9.12 3.78 3.63
CA VAL A 53 -8.67 5.14 3.29
C VAL A 53 -8.92 5.45 1.82
N LYS A 54 -8.75 4.45 0.95
CA LYS A 54 -8.99 4.59 -0.49
C LYS A 54 -10.46 4.38 -0.84
N GLY A 55 -11.18 3.59 -0.05
CA GLY A 55 -12.50 3.11 -0.40
C GLY A 55 -12.46 2.30 -1.68
N ASP A 56 -13.53 2.39 -2.46
CA ASP A 56 -13.65 1.78 -3.78
C ASP A 56 -14.57 2.67 -4.67
N PRO A 57 -14.08 3.84 -5.11
CA PRO A 57 -14.92 4.83 -5.79
C PRO A 57 -15.47 4.33 -7.13
N ASP A 58 -14.81 3.35 -7.75
CA ASP A 58 -15.27 2.71 -8.99
C ASP A 58 -16.60 1.96 -8.79
N SER A 59 -16.77 1.31 -7.63
CA SER A 59 -18.03 0.67 -7.22
C SER A 59 -18.93 1.59 -6.37
N GLY A 60 -18.61 2.89 -6.29
CA GLY A 60 -19.40 3.88 -5.54
C GLY A 60 -19.12 3.94 -4.03
N ILE A 61 -18.01 3.37 -3.56
CA ILE A 61 -17.59 3.46 -2.15
C ILE A 61 -16.60 4.61 -1.98
N ALA A 62 -16.99 5.62 -1.22
CA ALA A 62 -16.15 6.80 -1.01
C ALA A 62 -14.83 6.45 -0.29
N PRO A 63 -13.74 7.20 -0.56
CA PRO A 63 -12.54 7.11 0.24
C PRO A 63 -12.89 7.45 1.69
N GLY A 64 -12.41 6.62 2.59
CA GLY A 64 -12.66 6.75 4.00
C GLY A 64 -13.82 5.94 4.55
N THR A 65 -14.46 5.11 3.73
CA THR A 65 -15.52 4.21 4.19
C THR A 65 -14.89 2.94 4.80
N PRO A 66 -15.16 2.61 6.07
CA PRO A 66 -14.73 1.33 6.63
C PRO A 66 -15.49 0.17 5.95
N TYR A 67 -14.86 -1.01 5.89
CA TYR A 67 -15.45 -2.18 5.23
C TYR A 67 -16.84 -2.54 5.78
N GLN A 68 -17.07 -2.31 7.06
CA GLN A 68 -18.35 -2.56 7.72
C GLN A 68 -19.48 -1.65 7.23
N GLU A 69 -19.16 -0.44 6.77
CA GLU A 69 -20.13 0.52 6.23
C GLU A 69 -20.36 0.37 4.73
N THR A 70 -19.57 -0.46 4.04
CA THR A 70 -19.86 -0.77 2.63
C THR A 70 -21.22 -1.48 2.51
N PRO A 71 -22.02 -1.23 1.46
CA PRO A 71 -23.32 -1.86 1.28
C PRO A 71 -23.18 -3.37 1.12
N SER A 72 -24.18 -4.14 1.55
CA SER A 72 -24.15 -5.62 1.44
C SER A 72 -24.11 -6.13 0.00
N ASP A 73 -24.56 -5.31 -0.96
CA ASP A 73 -24.53 -5.59 -2.40
C ASP A 73 -23.18 -5.23 -3.05
N TRP A 74 -22.22 -4.73 -2.27
CA TRP A 74 -20.87 -4.51 -2.81
C TRP A 74 -20.19 -5.85 -3.05
N HIS A 75 -19.55 -5.96 -4.20
CA HIS A 75 -18.80 -7.14 -4.62
C HIS A 75 -17.36 -6.73 -4.90
N CYS A 76 -16.44 -7.69 -4.82
CA CYS A 76 -15.04 -7.45 -5.12
C CYS A 76 -14.90 -6.89 -6.55
N PRO A 77 -14.32 -5.70 -6.75
CA PRO A 77 -14.22 -5.07 -8.08
C PRO A 77 -13.32 -5.87 -9.04
N VAL A 78 -12.48 -6.76 -8.50
CA VAL A 78 -11.56 -7.59 -9.28
C VAL A 78 -12.19 -8.90 -9.76
N CYS A 79 -13.02 -9.54 -8.93
CA CYS A 79 -13.50 -10.91 -9.22
C CYS A 79 -15.00 -11.14 -9.01
N GLY A 80 -15.75 -10.13 -8.53
CA GLY A 80 -17.18 -10.24 -8.27
C GLY A 80 -17.54 -11.05 -7.01
N ALA A 81 -16.57 -11.45 -6.19
CA ALA A 81 -16.86 -12.17 -4.95
C ALA A 81 -17.64 -11.30 -3.96
N GLU A 82 -18.62 -11.90 -3.28
CA GLU A 82 -19.42 -11.25 -2.24
C GLU A 82 -18.60 -10.84 -1.00
N LYS A 83 -19.16 -9.93 -0.19
CA LYS A 83 -18.51 -9.46 1.05
C LYS A 83 -18.14 -10.57 2.04
N SER A 84 -18.87 -11.67 2.04
CA SER A 84 -18.59 -12.82 2.92
C SER A 84 -17.23 -13.47 2.62
N GLN A 85 -16.71 -13.30 1.40
CA GLN A 85 -15.43 -13.86 0.96
C GLN A 85 -14.22 -12.99 1.31
N PHE A 86 -14.40 -11.96 2.15
CA PHE A 86 -13.30 -11.13 2.63
C PHE A 86 -12.93 -11.47 4.07
N SER A 87 -11.64 -11.38 4.39
CA SER A 87 -11.14 -11.53 5.76
C SER A 87 -10.34 -10.31 6.17
N LYS A 88 -10.50 -9.91 7.43
CA LYS A 88 -9.71 -8.86 8.05
C LYS A 88 -8.23 -9.23 8.07
N ILE A 89 -7.35 -8.29 7.75
CA ILE A 89 -5.88 -8.43 7.78
C ILE A 89 -5.23 -7.44 8.76
#